data_AF-A0A7D5S148-F1
#
_entry.id   AF-A0A7D5S148-F1
#
_cell.length_a   1.000
_cell.length_b   1.000
_cell.length_c   1.000
_cell.angle_alpha   90.00
_cell.angle_beta   90.00
_cell.angle_gamma   90.00
#
_symmetry.space_group_name_H-M   'P 1'
#
loop_
_entity.id
_entity.type
_entity.pdbx_description
1 polymer ?
#
loop_
_entity_poly.entity_id
_entity_poly.type
_entity_poly.pdbx_seq_one_letter_code
_entity_poly.pdbx_strand_id
1 'polypeptide(L)'
;MTSVWNPTGGASYDAGGLCGLLTCPLTNRRAESPIINCSGKSNMTLSFNMIHNGQGSIDNAVVWFTTNGFATTLPVPAIPKTLTGCGGQGLWTSHSIAVPAACNNSSSVQFAIQWVNNDDGVGTDPHSQLTILHLVQVLP
;
A
#
# COMPACT_ATOMS: atom_id res chain seq x y z
N MET A 1 -4.77 -8.75 -1.36
CA MET A 1 -5.65 -9.93 -1.46
C MET A 1 -5.58 -10.39 -2.91
N THR A 2 -5.31 -11.64 -3.23
CA THR A 2 -5.43 -12.11 -4.63
C THR A 2 -6.86 -12.58 -4.86
N SER A 3 -7.39 -12.35 -6.06
CA SER A 3 -8.67 -12.93 -6.46
C SER A 3 -8.54 -14.46 -6.45
N VAL A 4 -9.43 -15.16 -5.73
CA VAL A 4 -9.50 -16.63 -5.71
C VAL A 4 -9.80 -17.20 -7.11
N TRP A 5 -10.39 -16.39 -7.98
CA TRP A 5 -10.78 -16.76 -9.35
C TRP A 5 -9.75 -16.41 -10.42
N ASN A 6 -8.74 -15.61 -10.08
CA ASN A 6 -7.61 -15.33 -10.96
C ASN A 6 -6.33 -15.10 -10.11
N PRO A 7 -5.70 -16.18 -9.63
CA PRO A 7 -4.56 -16.10 -8.73
C PRO A 7 -3.30 -15.47 -9.38
N THR A 8 -3.26 -15.38 -10.71
CA THR A 8 -2.19 -14.71 -11.48
C THR A 8 -2.57 -13.30 -11.93
N GLY A 9 -3.84 -12.91 -11.83
CA GLY A 9 -4.38 -11.63 -12.32
C GLY A 9 -4.08 -10.41 -11.46
N GLY A 10 -3.25 -10.55 -10.43
CA GLY A 10 -3.03 -9.51 -9.42
C GLY A 10 -4.25 -9.35 -8.52
N ALA A 11 -4.46 -8.13 -8.01
CA ALA A 11 -5.50 -7.83 -7.06
C ALA A 11 -6.59 -6.92 -7.68
N SER A 12 -7.87 -7.11 -7.29
CA SER A 12 -9.05 -6.45 -7.89
C SER A 12 -9.81 -5.54 -6.92
N TYR A 13 -9.91 -4.23 -7.19
CA TYR A 13 -10.70 -3.32 -6.33
C TYR A 13 -12.20 -3.61 -6.44
N ASP A 14 -12.91 -3.55 -5.30
CA ASP A 14 -14.36 -3.64 -5.17
C ASP A 14 -14.82 -2.40 -4.40
N ALA A 15 -15.60 -1.52 -5.03
CA ALA A 15 -16.11 -0.30 -4.43
C ALA A 15 -17.21 -0.57 -3.39
N GLY A 16 -17.77 -1.77 -3.37
CA GLY A 16 -18.75 -2.16 -2.36
C GLY A 16 -20.17 -1.66 -2.63
N GLY A 17 -20.92 -1.41 -1.56
CA GLY A 17 -22.31 -0.93 -1.62
C GLY A 17 -23.39 -2.03 -1.61
N LEU A 18 -22.99 -3.30 -1.56
CA LEU A 18 -23.88 -4.47 -1.46
C LEU A 18 -23.57 -5.35 -0.23
N CYS A 19 -22.92 -4.77 0.78
CA CYS A 19 -22.61 -5.48 2.00
C CYS A 19 -23.88 -6.03 2.68
N GLY A 20 -23.86 -7.33 3.01
CA GLY A 20 -25.02 -8.05 3.56
C GLY A 20 -25.85 -8.81 2.51
N LEU A 21 -25.66 -8.55 1.22
CA LEU A 21 -26.21 -9.35 0.10
C LEU A 21 -25.11 -10.06 -0.70
N LEU A 22 -23.94 -9.42 -0.86
CA LEU A 22 -22.73 -9.98 -1.47
C LEU A 22 -21.52 -9.83 -0.52
N THR A 23 -20.30 -9.85 -1.06
CA THR A 23 -19.06 -9.57 -0.32
C THR A 23 -19.05 -8.14 0.20
N CYS A 24 -18.60 -7.95 1.44
CA CYS A 24 -18.37 -6.64 2.04
C CYS A 24 -16.88 -6.28 1.90
N PRO A 25 -16.50 -5.39 0.97
CA PRO A 25 -15.13 -4.94 0.84
C PRO A 25 -14.72 -3.88 1.88
N LEU A 26 -15.61 -3.47 2.82
CA LEU A 26 -15.25 -2.60 3.94
C LEU A 26 -14.01 -3.14 4.64
N THR A 27 -12.91 -2.40 4.55
CA THR A 27 -11.64 -2.88 5.05
C THR A 27 -10.79 -1.76 5.58
N ASN A 28 -10.10 -2.07 6.67
CA ASN A 28 -8.99 -1.30 7.16
C ASN A 28 -7.95 -2.32 7.60
N ARG A 29 -7.04 -2.65 6.68
CA ARG A 29 -6.06 -3.73 6.88
C ARG A 29 -4.68 -3.22 6.56
N ARG A 30 -3.70 -3.73 7.29
CA ARG A 30 -2.32 -3.30 7.21
C ARG A 30 -1.39 -4.50 7.13
N ALA A 31 -0.39 -4.40 6.25
CA ALA A 31 0.74 -5.32 6.19
C ALA A 31 1.98 -4.60 6.73
N GLU A 32 2.70 -5.26 7.63
CA GLU A 32 3.81 -4.67 8.38
C GLU A 32 5.11 -5.41 8.09
N SER A 33 6.22 -4.69 7.98
CA SER A 33 7.55 -5.29 7.85
C SER A 33 8.08 -5.77 9.21
N PRO A 34 9.01 -6.74 9.22
CA PRO A 34 9.90 -6.94 10.37
C PRO A 34 10.68 -5.66 10.71
N ILE A 35 11.30 -5.66 11.88
CA ILE A 35 12.25 -4.62 12.29
C ILE A 35 13.45 -4.60 11.34
N ILE A 36 13.75 -3.41 10.83
CA ILE A 36 14.89 -3.09 9.98
C ILE A 36 15.86 -2.25 10.82
N ASN A 37 17.09 -2.75 10.96
CA ASN A 37 18.16 -2.04 11.62
C ASN A 37 18.85 -1.08 10.64
N CYS A 38 18.63 0.21 10.83
CA CYS A 38 19.22 1.30 10.05
C CYS A 38 20.35 2.03 10.81
N SER A 39 20.97 1.42 11.83
CA SER A 39 22.13 1.99 12.51
C SER A 39 23.28 2.26 11.55
N GLY A 40 23.84 3.47 11.62
CA GLY A 40 24.88 3.95 10.70
C GLY A 40 24.41 4.20 9.26
N LYS A 41 23.10 4.23 9.00
CA LYS A 41 22.51 4.52 7.68
C LYS A 41 21.82 5.89 7.67
N SER A 42 21.91 6.57 6.55
CA SER A 42 21.23 7.84 6.27
C SER A 42 20.84 7.92 4.79
N ASN A 43 20.00 8.90 4.41
CA ASN A 43 19.59 9.13 3.02
C ASN A 43 18.98 7.91 2.31
N MET A 44 18.32 7.06 3.08
CA MET A 44 17.77 5.80 2.61
C MET A 44 16.56 6.01 1.69
N THR A 45 16.33 5.07 0.79
CA THR A 45 15.15 5.04 -0.09
C THR A 45 14.36 3.76 0.14
N LEU A 46 13.04 3.88 0.20
CA LEU A 46 12.11 2.76 0.21
C LEU A 46 11.57 2.58 -1.21
N SER A 47 11.85 1.43 -1.83
CA SER A 47 11.35 1.10 -3.18
C SER A 47 10.46 -0.14 -3.18
N PHE A 48 9.40 -0.10 -3.97
CA PHE A 48 8.43 -1.19 -4.08
C PHE A 48 7.63 -1.10 -5.38
N ASN A 49 7.14 -2.24 -5.85
CA ASN A 49 6.18 -2.28 -6.95
C ASN A 49 4.77 -2.22 -6.41
N MET A 50 3.89 -1.48 -7.08
CA MET A 50 2.50 -1.31 -6.68
C MET A 50 1.52 -1.33 -7.85
N ILE A 51 0.27 -1.66 -7.55
CA ILE A 51 -0.90 -1.34 -8.38
C ILE A 51 -1.84 -0.54 -7.49
N HIS A 52 -1.82 0.79 -7.51
CA HIS A 52 -2.60 1.58 -6.56
C HIS A 52 -3.74 2.31 -7.24
N ASN A 53 -4.98 1.98 -6.90
CA ASN A 53 -6.12 2.79 -7.28
C ASN A 53 -7.14 2.86 -6.13
N GLY A 54 -8.29 3.48 -6.38
CA GLY A 54 -9.39 3.63 -5.43
C GLY A 54 -10.02 5.01 -5.53
N GLN A 55 -11.13 5.21 -4.84
CA GLN A 55 -11.86 6.46 -4.85
C GLN A 55 -11.09 7.57 -4.11
N GLY A 56 -10.50 8.50 -4.87
CA GLY A 56 -9.84 9.68 -4.33
C GLY A 56 -8.90 9.35 -3.16
N SER A 57 -9.14 9.99 -2.02
CA SER A 57 -8.44 9.75 -0.75
C SER A 57 -9.20 8.87 0.25
N ILE A 58 -10.42 8.43 -0.08
CA ILE A 58 -11.31 7.70 0.84
C ILE A 58 -11.15 6.18 0.70
N ASP A 59 -10.92 5.69 -0.52
CA ASP A 59 -10.44 4.33 -0.74
C ASP A 59 -8.99 4.39 -1.20
N ASN A 60 -8.10 4.24 -0.23
CA ASN A 60 -6.72 4.64 -0.39
C ASN A 60 -5.74 3.75 0.36
N ALA A 61 -4.52 3.74 -0.17
CA ALA A 61 -3.39 3.14 0.49
C ALA A 61 -2.49 4.20 1.10
N VAL A 62 -2.00 3.92 2.30
CA VAL A 62 -1.08 4.78 3.03
C VAL A 62 0.12 3.96 3.46
N VAL A 63 1.31 4.49 3.17
CA VAL A 63 2.56 3.95 3.71
C VAL A 63 2.81 4.63 5.04
N TRP A 64 3.05 3.82 6.06
CA TRP A 64 3.37 4.23 7.42
C TRP A 64 4.79 3.82 7.75
N PHE A 65 5.42 4.59 8.63
CA PHE A 65 6.67 4.19 9.25
C PHE A 65 6.63 4.41 10.76
N THR A 66 7.54 3.72 11.45
CA THR A 66 7.78 3.85 12.88
C THR A 66 9.24 3.55 13.17
N THR A 67 9.78 4.17 14.22
CA THR A 67 11.10 3.85 14.78
C THR A 67 11.00 3.20 16.15
N ASN A 68 9.79 2.88 16.61
CA ASN A 68 9.54 2.34 17.94
C ASN A 68 8.32 1.40 17.95
N GLY A 69 8.33 0.36 17.11
CA GLY A 69 7.39 -0.77 17.23
C GLY A 69 5.90 -0.43 17.01
N PHE A 70 5.58 0.47 16.08
CA PHE A 70 4.21 0.93 15.76
C PHE A 70 3.44 1.59 16.93
N ALA A 71 4.12 1.90 18.04
CA ALA A 71 3.53 2.70 19.13
C ALA A 71 3.17 4.13 18.68
N THR A 72 3.94 4.66 17.72
CA THR A 72 3.64 5.87 16.96
C THR A 72 3.88 5.59 15.48
N THR A 73 2.92 5.96 14.64
CA THR A 73 3.02 5.82 13.18
C THR A 73 2.85 7.17 12.52
N LEU A 74 3.77 7.49 11.63
CA LEU A 74 3.66 8.67 10.78
C LEU A 74 3.42 8.25 9.34
N PRO A 75 2.50 8.92 8.62
CA PRO A 75 2.30 8.64 7.21
C PRO A 75 3.49 9.19 6.43
N VAL A 76 3.96 8.41 5.46
CA VAL A 76 4.84 8.89 4.41
C VAL A 76 3.98 9.68 3.40
N PRO A 77 4.54 10.62 2.60
CA PRO A 77 3.77 11.32 1.58
C PRO A 77 2.89 10.41 0.72
N ALA A 78 1.75 10.94 0.29
CA ALA A 78 0.75 10.20 -0.47
C ALA A 78 1.37 9.53 -1.70
N ILE A 79 1.08 8.24 -1.86
CA ILE A 79 1.52 7.46 -3.01
C ILE A 79 0.58 7.72 -4.20
N PRO A 80 1.12 7.91 -5.42
CA PRO A 80 0.30 8.23 -6.59
C PRO A 80 -0.54 7.03 -7.03
N LYS A 81 -1.70 7.30 -7.63
CA LYS A 81 -2.51 6.28 -8.29
C LYS A 81 -1.79 5.78 -9.55
N THR A 82 -1.89 4.49 -9.83
CA THR A 82 -1.28 3.82 -10.97
C THR A 82 -2.19 3.90 -12.19
N LEU A 83 -1.59 3.91 -13.38
CA LEU A 83 -2.32 3.83 -14.63
C LEU A 83 -3.07 2.49 -14.76
N THR A 84 -4.12 2.50 -15.54
CA THR A 84 -4.93 1.32 -15.88
C THR A 84 -4.73 0.94 -17.34
N GLY A 85 -4.74 -0.36 -17.65
CA GLY A 85 -4.60 -0.92 -18.99
C GLY A 85 -5.39 -2.23 -19.15
N CYS A 86 -5.24 -2.91 -20.29
CA CYS A 86 -5.79 -4.26 -20.51
C CYS A 86 -7.26 -4.46 -20.09
N GLY A 87 -8.17 -3.61 -20.58
CA GLY A 87 -9.60 -3.72 -20.26
C GLY A 87 -9.98 -3.20 -18.87
N GLY A 88 -9.10 -2.43 -18.24
CA GLY A 88 -9.37 -1.79 -16.95
C GLY A 88 -8.64 -2.39 -15.75
N GLN A 89 -7.65 -3.24 -15.98
CA GLN A 89 -6.80 -3.74 -14.91
C GLN A 89 -5.71 -2.70 -14.57
N GLY A 90 -5.37 -2.56 -13.29
CA GLY A 90 -4.24 -1.73 -12.89
C GLY A 90 -2.90 -2.25 -13.41
N LEU A 91 -2.01 -1.33 -13.77
CA LEU A 91 -0.66 -1.66 -14.25
C LEU A 91 0.36 -1.60 -13.10
N TRP A 92 1.20 -2.62 -13.03
CA TRP A 92 2.34 -2.65 -12.11
C TRP A 92 3.24 -1.44 -12.35
N THR A 93 3.44 -0.65 -11.30
CA THR A 93 4.25 0.56 -11.32
C THR A 93 5.32 0.46 -10.24
N SER A 94 6.57 0.69 -10.61
CA SER A 94 7.66 0.83 -9.64
C SER A 94 7.59 2.22 -9.01
N HIS A 95 7.71 2.28 -7.68
CA HIS A 95 7.71 3.52 -6.93
C HIS A 95 8.82 3.52 -5.89
N SER A 96 9.37 4.71 -5.66
CA SER A 96 10.37 4.93 -4.63
C SER A 96 10.09 6.23 -3.89
N ILE A 97 10.34 6.21 -2.58
CA ILE A 97 10.19 7.36 -1.71
C ILE A 97 11.42 7.48 -0.81
N ALA A 98 11.86 8.71 -0.60
CA ALA A 98 12.89 8.97 0.39
C ALA A 98 12.37 8.57 1.78
N VAL A 99 13.16 7.79 2.51
CA VAL A 99 12.83 7.43 3.89
C VAL A 99 12.97 8.70 4.74
N PRO A 100 12.01 9.00 5.63
CA PRO A 100 12.09 10.15 6.52
C PRO A 100 13.37 10.14 7.35
N ALA A 101 13.96 11.32 7.56
CA ALA A 101 15.21 11.47 8.32
C ALA A 101 15.11 10.94 9.76
N ALA A 102 13.90 10.84 10.32
CA ALA A 102 13.64 10.23 11.62
C ALA A 102 14.06 8.75 11.71
N CYS A 103 14.16 8.06 10.57
CA CYS A 103 14.62 6.68 10.50
C CYS A 103 16.15 6.55 10.43
N ASN A 104 16.88 7.64 10.19
CA ASN A 104 18.34 7.61 10.10
C ASN A 104 18.93 7.17 11.45
N ASN A 105 19.92 6.28 11.39
CA ASN A 105 20.60 5.73 12.56
C ASN A 105 19.69 5.04 13.60
N SER A 106 18.46 4.66 13.24
CA SER A 106 17.54 3.94 14.11
C SER A 106 17.69 2.43 13.92
N SER A 107 17.80 1.67 15.01
CA SER A 107 17.88 0.20 14.96
C SER A 107 16.53 -0.50 14.87
N SER A 108 15.44 0.25 14.94
CA SER A 108 14.07 -0.26 15.15
C SER A 108 13.07 0.30 14.13
N VAL A 109 13.51 0.47 12.87
CA VAL A 109 12.65 1.01 11.80
C VAL A 109 11.70 -0.08 11.30
N GLN A 110 10.42 0.24 11.16
CA GLN A 110 9.45 -0.63 10.48
C GLN A 110 8.59 0.20 9.54
N PHE A 111 8.15 -0.45 8.46
CA PHE A 111 7.23 0.13 7.51
C PHE A 111 5.95 -0.69 7.48
N ALA A 112 4.85 -0.03 7.16
CA ALA A 112 3.60 -0.71 6.91
C ALA A 112 2.83 -0.07 5.77
N ILE A 113 2.05 -0.89 5.07
CA ILE A 113 1.10 -0.42 4.07
C ILE A 113 -0.29 -0.72 4.58
N GLN A 114 -1.10 0.31 4.76
CA GLN A 114 -2.50 0.21 5.13
C GLN A 114 -3.36 0.45 3.91
N TRP A 115 -4.36 -0.40 3.70
CA TRP A 115 -5.43 -0.21 2.73
C TRP A 115 -6.74 0.06 3.48
N VAL A 116 -7.40 1.15 3.10
CA VAL A 116 -8.72 1.55 3.60
C VAL A 116 -9.70 1.53 2.44
N ASN A 117 -10.87 0.95 2.67
CA ASN A 117 -12.04 1.02 1.79
C ASN A 117 -13.27 1.26 2.68
N ASN A 118 -14.12 2.20 2.29
CA ASN A 118 -15.30 2.61 3.05
C ASN A 118 -16.61 1.89 2.62
N ASP A 119 -16.60 1.06 1.57
CA ASP A 119 -17.73 0.23 1.10
C ASP A 119 -18.99 1.05 0.75
N ASP A 120 -18.81 2.29 0.28
CA ASP A 120 -19.93 3.19 -0.03
C ASP A 120 -20.54 2.93 -1.43
N GLY A 121 -19.95 2.03 -2.22
CA GLY A 121 -20.38 1.75 -3.60
C GLY A 121 -20.05 2.86 -4.58
N VAL A 122 -19.21 3.82 -4.18
CA VAL A 122 -18.78 4.95 -4.99
C VAL A 122 -17.31 4.78 -5.39
N GLY A 123 -17.02 5.05 -6.65
CA GLY A 123 -15.72 4.81 -7.26
C GLY A 123 -15.88 4.27 -8.68
N THR A 124 -15.07 4.77 -9.60
CA THR A 124 -15.11 4.32 -11.00
C THR A 124 -14.21 3.11 -11.20
N ASP A 125 -14.78 2.06 -11.79
CA ASP A 125 -14.02 1.04 -12.54
C ASP A 125 -13.05 1.79 -13.49
N PRO A 126 -11.72 1.58 -13.38
CA PRO A 126 -11.15 0.26 -13.60
C PRO A 126 -10.57 -0.46 -12.36
N HIS A 127 -10.94 -1.73 -12.17
CA HIS A 127 -10.52 -2.68 -11.12
C HIS A 127 -9.02 -2.63 -10.82
N SER A 128 -8.63 -2.09 -9.65
CA SER A 128 -7.22 -2.09 -9.23
C SER A 128 -7.02 -2.04 -7.72
N GLN A 129 -6.68 -3.18 -7.11
CA GLN A 129 -6.20 -3.25 -5.72
C GLN A 129 -4.69 -3.04 -5.67
N LEU A 130 -4.26 -2.44 -4.56
CA LEU A 130 -2.87 -2.47 -4.10
C LEU A 130 -2.37 -3.88 -3.83
N THR A 131 -1.57 -4.40 -4.77
CA THR A 131 -0.61 -5.46 -4.50
C THR A 131 0.76 -4.84 -4.39
N ILE A 132 1.46 -5.08 -3.28
CA ILE A 132 2.90 -4.84 -3.18
C ILE A 132 3.54 -6.21 -3.05
N LEU A 133 4.32 -6.59 -4.07
CA LEU A 133 5.28 -7.68 -3.94
C LEU A 133 6.68 -7.09 -4.12
N HIS A 134 7.46 -7.29 -3.07
CA HIS A 134 8.89 -7.01 -2.94
C HIS A 134 9.26 -5.59 -2.48
N LEU A 135 9.67 -5.51 -1.21
CA LEU A 135 10.50 -4.46 -0.66
C LEU A 135 11.86 -4.53 -1.33
N VAL A 136 12.13 -3.65 -2.28
CA VAL A 136 13.44 -3.58 -2.94
C VAL A 136 14.26 -2.55 -2.17
N GLN A 137 14.99 -3.08 -1.20
CA GLN A 137 16.31 -2.59 -0.78
C GLN A 137 16.38 -1.18 -0.15
N VAL A 138 16.76 -1.16 1.13
CA VAL A 138 17.25 0.05 1.80
C VAL A 138 18.71 0.26 1.36
N LEU A 139 18.94 1.18 0.43
CA LEU A 139 20.29 1.59 0.03
C LEU A 139 20.84 2.63 1.03
N PRO A 140 22.11 2.51 1.46
CA PRO A 140 22.82 3.56 2.19
C PRO A 140 23.16 4.77 1.33
#